data_AF-A0A3B9HSI0-F1
#
_entry.id   AF-A0A3B9HSI0-F1
#
_cell.length_a   1.000
_cell.length_b   1.000
_cell.length_c   1.000
_cell.angle_alpha   90.00
_cell.angle_beta   90.00
_cell.angle_gamma   90.00
#
_symmetry.space_group_name_H-M   'P 1'
#
loop_
_entity.id
_entity.type
_entity.pdbx_description
1 polymer ?
#
loop_
_entity_poly.entity_id
_entity_poly.type
_entity_poly.pdbx_seq_one_letter_code
_entity_poly.pdbx_strand_id
1 'polypeptide(L)'
;MKKHLVMFLLVFALFTTGVAQAVDLQAAQKIEDVVAKCVAEVRSLLLPFGAEAGFPDVSPEGLTDASYQQLYRAAASRAQKGSQIMADFISANKLPYRVEFSARYFMKRLEIASHEYDGMTGNEKVFEHLCREFAAACDRGFQELRLWSVPEMLAFDNIWFKNIQASFIPVKAKMQLAVVPAGIDPSQAKKFWKEAATALVEAGNEAGIASTKVGAGGLIGMPAWRLRLAIKYFKAAAKAAVIDMWHVNENNPKIWVTACKKLRREIEIINGEISNFLALHGGNPEEVKPVLYMMSAATAINMADAGEEIEIKASASDKGMTVETGINSLTIYGIADGPEPAYDIMGMPVGDYARSVRFTLDIDKAPTTDAFGNTNYTKKNRRIFTVMTSKGATAEQVAVALAKKVNDARDFRAKASAESPEQARIDFSHR
;
A
#
# COMPACT_ATOMS: atom_id res chain seq x y z
N MET A 1 -34.62 -36.80 -0.60
CA MET A 1 -33.44 -37.67 -0.42
C MET A 1 -32.72 -38.07 -1.71
N LYS A 2 -33.39 -38.51 -2.79
CA LYS A 2 -32.69 -38.98 -4.01
C LYS A 2 -31.91 -37.91 -4.80
N LYS A 3 -32.33 -36.63 -4.80
CA LYS A 3 -31.61 -35.54 -5.51
C LYS A 3 -30.30 -35.10 -4.83
N HIS A 4 -30.23 -35.19 -3.49
CA HIS A 4 -29.02 -34.84 -2.74
C HIS A 4 -27.94 -35.92 -2.82
N LEU A 5 -28.34 -37.20 -2.95
CA LEU A 5 -27.41 -38.31 -3.14
C LEU A 5 -26.71 -38.25 -4.53
N VAL A 6 -27.46 -37.89 -5.58
CA VAL A 6 -26.92 -37.75 -6.94
C VAL A 6 -25.97 -36.55 -7.03
N MET A 7 -26.26 -35.45 -6.35
CA MET A 7 -25.36 -34.29 -6.27
C MET A 7 -24.08 -34.60 -5.50
N PHE A 8 -24.18 -35.37 -4.41
CA PHE A 8 -23.02 -35.83 -3.63
C PHE A 8 -22.14 -36.80 -4.42
N LEU A 9 -22.73 -37.69 -5.23
CA LEU A 9 -22.01 -38.62 -6.11
C LEU A 9 -21.36 -37.92 -7.31
N LEU A 10 -21.96 -36.86 -7.86
CA LEU A 10 -21.36 -36.04 -8.91
C LEU A 10 -20.18 -35.21 -8.39
N VAL A 11 -20.27 -34.72 -7.15
CA VAL A 11 -19.15 -34.12 -6.42
C VAL A 11 -18.06 -35.16 -6.19
N PHE A 12 -18.36 -36.38 -5.78
CA PHE A 12 -17.33 -37.40 -5.56
C PHE A 12 -16.63 -37.86 -6.86
N ALA A 13 -17.37 -37.97 -7.97
CA ALA A 13 -16.83 -38.37 -9.27
C ALA A 13 -15.94 -37.30 -9.94
N LEU A 14 -16.13 -36.02 -9.62
CA LEU A 14 -15.26 -34.92 -10.10
C LEU A 14 -13.95 -34.81 -9.30
N PHE A 15 -13.87 -35.40 -8.10
CA PHE A 15 -12.67 -35.38 -7.26
C PHE A 15 -11.69 -36.53 -7.53
N THR A 16 -12.06 -37.52 -8.36
CA THR A 16 -11.19 -38.68 -8.65
C THR A 16 -10.22 -38.48 -9.82
N THR A 17 -10.28 -37.34 -10.54
CA THR A 17 -9.34 -37.03 -11.62
C THR A 17 -8.82 -35.60 -11.51
N GLY A 18 -7.86 -35.37 -10.60
CA GLY A 18 -7.06 -34.15 -10.57
C GLY A 18 -7.07 -33.43 -9.22
N VAL A 19 -6.08 -33.75 -8.39
CA VAL A 19 -5.61 -33.01 -7.19
C VAL A 19 -6.73 -32.42 -6.31
N ALA A 20 -7.35 -33.29 -5.51
CA ALA A 20 -8.19 -32.87 -4.40
C ALA A 20 -7.33 -32.13 -3.34
N GLN A 21 -7.28 -30.80 -3.39
CA GLN A 21 -6.93 -30.02 -2.21
C GLN A 21 -8.08 -30.17 -1.22
N ALA A 22 -7.83 -30.83 -0.08
CA ALA A 22 -8.78 -30.86 1.02
C ALA A 22 -9.01 -29.42 1.50
N VAL A 23 -10.16 -28.84 1.16
CA VAL A 23 -10.55 -27.52 1.67
C VAL A 23 -10.91 -27.68 3.14
N ASP A 24 -10.15 -27.04 4.03
CA ASP A 24 -10.52 -26.92 5.43
C ASP A 24 -11.77 -26.03 5.53
N LEU A 25 -12.92 -26.68 5.68
CA LEU A 25 -14.23 -26.03 5.78
C LEU A 25 -14.33 -25.11 7.00
N GLN A 26 -13.61 -25.39 8.09
CA GLN A 26 -13.61 -24.54 9.29
C GLN A 26 -12.82 -23.26 9.05
N ALA A 27 -11.64 -23.37 8.42
CA ALA A 27 -10.85 -22.21 8.03
C ALA A 27 -11.59 -21.34 7.00
N ALA A 28 -12.26 -21.96 6.03
CA ALA A 28 -13.08 -21.26 5.04
C ALA A 28 -14.25 -20.51 5.70
N GLN A 29 -15.00 -21.16 6.60
CA GLN A 29 -16.10 -20.52 7.32
C GLN A 29 -15.63 -19.34 8.16
N LYS A 30 -14.49 -19.47 8.85
CA LYS A 30 -13.90 -18.38 9.64
C LYS A 30 -13.63 -17.14 8.79
N ILE A 31 -13.15 -17.31 7.55
CA ILE A 31 -12.92 -16.21 6.60
C ILE A 31 -14.25 -15.55 6.23
N GLU A 32 -15.29 -16.33 5.95
CA GLU A 32 -16.61 -15.78 5.60
C GLU A 32 -17.23 -15.00 6.76
N ASP A 33 -17.08 -15.46 8.00
CA ASP A 33 -17.58 -14.78 9.18
C ASP A 33 -16.90 -13.41 9.39
N VAL A 34 -15.57 -13.35 9.22
CA VAL A 34 -14.84 -12.07 9.34
C VAL A 34 -15.13 -11.13 8.18
N VAL A 35 -15.34 -11.65 6.97
CA VAL A 35 -15.79 -10.86 5.80
C VAL A 35 -17.16 -10.23 6.10
N ALA A 36 -18.12 -11.02 6.56
CA ALA A 36 -19.47 -10.53 6.88
C ALA A 36 -19.43 -9.42 7.96
N LYS A 37 -18.60 -9.60 8.99
CA LYS A 37 -18.41 -8.59 10.04
C LYS A 37 -17.82 -7.29 9.48
N CYS A 38 -16.76 -7.38 8.66
CA CYS A 38 -16.13 -6.23 8.03
C CYS A 38 -17.13 -5.46 7.13
N VAL A 39 -17.93 -6.17 6.34
CA VAL A 39 -18.97 -5.57 5.50
C VAL A 39 -20.01 -4.84 6.34
N ALA A 40 -20.49 -5.46 7.42
CA ALA A 40 -21.48 -4.84 8.30
C ALA A 40 -20.94 -3.55 8.93
N GLU A 41 -19.68 -3.55 9.37
CA GLU A 41 -19.04 -2.39 9.99
C GLU A 41 -18.90 -1.23 9.00
N VAL A 42 -18.33 -1.47 7.81
CA VAL A 42 -18.21 -0.44 6.76
C VAL A 42 -19.57 0.08 6.32
N ARG A 43 -20.55 -0.82 6.16
CA ARG A 43 -21.92 -0.42 5.77
C ARG A 43 -22.56 0.45 6.84
N SER A 44 -22.44 0.12 8.12
CA SER A 44 -23.02 0.91 9.21
C SER A 44 -22.51 2.35 9.25
N LEU A 45 -21.24 2.57 8.89
CA LEU A 45 -20.62 3.90 8.87
C LEU A 45 -21.14 4.79 7.74
N LEU A 46 -21.40 4.20 6.58
CA LEU A 46 -21.71 4.93 5.35
C LEU A 46 -23.19 4.94 5.01
N LEU A 47 -23.99 4.05 5.61
CA LEU A 47 -25.43 3.93 5.32
C LEU A 47 -26.17 5.27 5.38
N PRO A 48 -25.93 6.17 6.37
CA PRO A 48 -26.59 7.47 6.42
C PRO A 48 -26.27 8.41 5.25
N PHE A 49 -25.20 8.12 4.50
CA PHE A 49 -24.72 8.95 3.39
C PHE A 49 -25.08 8.36 2.00
N GLY A 50 -25.88 7.29 1.95
CA GLY A 50 -26.35 6.69 0.70
C GLY A 50 -27.53 7.46 0.09
N ALA A 51 -27.71 7.36 -1.24
CA ALA A 51 -28.84 8.03 -1.90
C ALA A 51 -30.17 7.34 -1.53
N GLU A 52 -30.18 6.03 -1.32
CA GLU A 52 -31.33 5.28 -0.77
C GLU A 52 -31.73 5.74 0.64
N ALA A 53 -30.80 6.33 1.41
CA ALA A 53 -31.08 6.94 2.72
C ALA A 53 -31.62 8.38 2.60
N GLY A 54 -31.69 8.93 1.39
CA GLY A 54 -32.13 10.30 1.11
C GLY A 54 -31.02 11.36 1.20
N PHE A 55 -29.76 10.99 1.37
CA PHE A 55 -28.65 11.94 1.43
C PHE A 55 -28.43 12.65 0.08
N PRO A 56 -28.21 13.98 0.04
CA PRO A 56 -28.05 14.90 1.18
C PRO A 56 -29.32 15.61 1.66
N ASP A 57 -30.48 15.35 1.04
CA ASP A 57 -31.75 16.02 1.39
C ASP A 57 -32.24 15.60 2.79
N VAL A 58 -31.91 14.37 3.21
CA VAL A 58 -32.05 13.87 4.58
C VAL A 58 -30.66 13.84 5.22
N SER A 59 -30.42 14.76 6.16
CA SER A 59 -29.13 14.85 6.86
C SER A 59 -28.97 13.73 7.91
N PRO A 60 -27.77 13.14 8.05
CA PRO A 60 -27.49 12.17 9.12
C PRO A 60 -27.69 12.75 10.52
N GLU A 61 -27.93 11.88 11.49
CA GLU A 61 -28.04 12.27 12.91
C GLU A 61 -26.80 13.07 13.36
N GLY A 62 -27.03 14.21 14.02
CA GLY A 62 -25.98 15.12 14.45
C GLY A 62 -25.47 16.09 13.38
N LEU A 63 -26.04 16.09 12.16
CA LEU A 63 -25.68 16.98 11.05
C LEU A 63 -26.90 17.73 10.46
N THR A 64 -28.00 17.85 11.21
CA THR A 64 -29.28 18.39 10.71
C THR A 64 -29.21 19.83 10.20
N ASP A 65 -28.33 20.65 10.77
CA ASP A 65 -28.13 22.06 10.38
C ASP A 65 -26.78 22.27 9.66
N ALA A 66 -26.15 21.19 9.19
CA ALA A 66 -24.85 21.25 8.54
C ALA A 66 -24.97 21.78 7.10
N SER A 67 -24.00 22.58 6.66
CA SER A 67 -23.90 22.98 5.26
C SER A 67 -23.50 21.80 4.37
N TYR A 68 -23.69 21.87 3.05
CA TYR A 68 -23.28 20.78 2.16
C TYR A 68 -21.78 20.52 2.23
N GLN A 69 -20.98 21.55 2.48
CA GLN A 69 -19.55 21.38 2.72
C GLN A 69 -19.27 20.55 3.97
N GLN A 70 -19.98 20.82 5.07
CA GLN A 70 -19.84 20.06 6.31
C GLN A 70 -20.35 18.61 6.15
N LEU A 71 -21.45 18.42 5.43
CA LEU A 71 -21.99 17.10 5.09
C LEU A 71 -21.00 16.28 4.24
N TYR A 72 -20.39 16.90 3.22
CA TYR A 72 -19.39 16.24 2.39
C TYR A 72 -18.15 15.84 3.18
N ARG A 73 -17.61 16.74 4.02
CA ARG A 73 -16.47 16.44 4.91
C ARG A 73 -16.79 15.32 5.88
N ALA A 74 -17.99 15.30 6.45
CA ALA A 74 -18.42 14.21 7.31
C ALA A 74 -18.44 12.88 6.53
N ALA A 75 -18.98 12.88 5.31
CA ALA A 75 -19.02 11.71 4.44
C ALA A 75 -17.60 11.21 4.10
N ALA A 76 -16.70 12.10 3.69
CA ALA A 76 -15.29 11.80 3.40
C ALA A 76 -14.56 11.22 4.62
N SER A 77 -14.77 11.80 5.80
CA SER A 77 -14.22 11.29 7.07
C SER A 77 -14.73 9.88 7.40
N ARG A 78 -16.00 9.58 7.13
CA ARG A 78 -16.56 8.23 7.32
C ARG A 78 -16.00 7.24 6.29
N ALA A 79 -15.78 7.67 5.06
CA ALA A 79 -15.09 6.86 4.05
C ALA A 79 -13.65 6.55 4.49
N GLN A 80 -12.92 7.52 5.05
CA GLN A 80 -11.57 7.29 5.58
C GLN A 80 -11.56 6.23 6.68
N LYS A 81 -12.51 6.31 7.64
CA LYS A 81 -12.66 5.29 8.69
C LYS A 81 -12.99 3.92 8.09
N GLY A 82 -13.85 3.86 7.08
CA GLY A 82 -14.14 2.62 6.35
C GLY A 82 -12.90 2.03 5.66
N SER A 83 -12.06 2.88 5.06
CA SER A 83 -10.78 2.45 4.45
C SER A 83 -9.86 1.83 5.50
N GLN A 84 -9.78 2.46 6.68
CA GLN A 84 -9.00 1.93 7.81
C GLN A 84 -9.50 0.56 8.26
N ILE A 85 -10.82 0.37 8.41
CA ILE A 85 -11.40 -0.93 8.76
C ILE A 85 -11.03 -2.01 7.75
N MET A 86 -11.06 -1.69 6.45
CA MET A 86 -10.63 -2.61 5.39
C MET A 86 -9.13 -2.93 5.49
N ALA A 87 -8.28 -1.94 5.79
CA ALA A 87 -6.85 -2.16 5.99
C ALA A 87 -6.57 -3.06 7.21
N ASP A 88 -7.25 -2.82 8.33
CA ASP A 88 -7.13 -3.62 9.55
C ASP A 88 -7.61 -5.06 9.29
N PHE A 89 -8.73 -5.21 8.58
CA PHE A 89 -9.23 -6.51 8.12
C PHE A 89 -8.19 -7.28 7.28
N ILE A 90 -7.53 -6.62 6.33
CA ILE A 90 -6.49 -7.24 5.49
C ILE A 90 -5.30 -7.68 6.35
N SER A 91 -4.84 -6.82 7.25
CA SER A 91 -3.63 -7.09 8.06
C SER A 91 -3.84 -8.14 9.15
N ALA A 92 -5.02 -8.20 9.74
CA ALA A 92 -5.33 -9.09 10.87
C ALA A 92 -5.64 -10.52 10.44
N ASN A 93 -5.91 -10.76 9.17
CA ASN A 93 -6.39 -12.04 8.67
C ASN A 93 -5.44 -12.60 7.60
N LYS A 94 -5.15 -13.91 7.68
CA LYS A 94 -4.49 -14.63 6.59
C LYS A 94 -5.50 -14.91 5.49
N LEU A 95 -5.74 -13.91 4.64
CA LEU A 95 -6.77 -13.97 3.61
C LEU A 95 -6.30 -14.75 2.37
N PRO A 96 -7.18 -15.54 1.74
CA PRO A 96 -6.94 -16.02 0.39
C PRO A 96 -6.84 -14.83 -0.56
N TYR A 97 -5.96 -14.91 -1.55
CA TYR A 97 -5.64 -13.80 -2.46
C TYR A 97 -6.88 -13.11 -3.07
N ARG A 98 -7.92 -13.88 -3.44
CA ARG A 98 -9.15 -13.32 -4.02
C ARG A 98 -9.89 -12.41 -3.04
N VAL A 99 -9.90 -12.79 -1.76
CA VAL A 99 -10.54 -12.03 -0.67
C VAL A 99 -9.69 -10.83 -0.34
N GLU A 100 -8.38 -11.00 -0.31
CA GLU A 100 -7.42 -9.93 -0.05
C GLU A 100 -7.49 -8.83 -1.12
N PHE A 101 -7.31 -9.15 -2.41
CA PHE A 101 -7.33 -8.16 -3.48
C PHE A 101 -8.70 -7.48 -3.65
N SER A 102 -9.80 -8.21 -3.43
CA SER A 102 -11.13 -7.59 -3.43
C SER A 102 -11.38 -6.71 -2.19
N ALA A 103 -10.83 -7.04 -1.02
CA ALA A 103 -10.83 -6.14 0.12
C ALA A 103 -10.00 -4.87 -0.16
N ARG A 104 -8.82 -5.02 -0.77
CA ARG A 104 -7.98 -3.89 -1.21
C ARG A 104 -8.71 -2.99 -2.22
N TYR A 105 -9.55 -3.56 -3.10
CA TYR A 105 -10.42 -2.78 -3.97
C TYR A 105 -11.36 -1.87 -3.18
N PHE A 106 -12.06 -2.39 -2.17
CA PHE A 106 -12.93 -1.57 -1.33
C PHE A 106 -12.15 -0.54 -0.52
N MET A 107 -11.00 -0.92 0.04
CA MET A 107 -10.08 0.00 0.72
C MET A 107 -9.72 1.19 -0.18
N LYS A 108 -9.25 0.93 -1.42
CA LYS A 108 -8.89 1.99 -2.37
C LYS A 108 -10.08 2.82 -2.85
N ARG A 109 -11.28 2.23 -2.97
CA ARG A 109 -12.50 3.01 -3.26
C ARG A 109 -12.85 3.96 -2.13
N LEU A 110 -12.68 3.54 -0.89
CA LEU A 110 -12.94 4.34 0.30
C LEU A 110 -11.89 5.44 0.47
N GLU A 111 -10.62 5.16 0.17
CA GLU A 111 -9.53 6.15 0.09
C GLU A 111 -9.79 7.22 -0.99
N ILE A 112 -10.28 6.82 -2.16
CA ILE A 112 -10.70 7.79 -3.20
C ILE A 112 -11.85 8.66 -2.69
N ALA A 113 -12.81 8.05 -1.99
CA ALA A 113 -13.99 8.75 -1.48
C ALA A 113 -13.69 9.65 -0.28
N SER A 114 -12.56 9.45 0.42
CA SER A 114 -12.13 10.30 1.52
C SER A 114 -11.31 11.51 1.08
N HIS A 115 -10.95 11.59 -0.21
CA HIS A 115 -10.20 12.72 -0.73
C HIS A 115 -11.03 14.01 -0.62
N GLU A 116 -10.54 14.95 0.20
CA GLU A 116 -11.11 16.29 0.31
C GLU A 116 -10.44 17.23 -0.70
N TYR A 117 -11.23 18.09 -1.33
CA TYR A 117 -10.71 19.14 -2.19
C TYR A 117 -10.21 20.31 -1.34
N ASP A 118 -8.96 20.20 -0.88
CA ASP A 118 -8.28 21.26 -0.13
C ASP A 118 -8.28 22.58 -0.91
N GLY A 119 -8.67 23.67 -0.24
CA GLY A 119 -8.71 25.00 -0.83
C GLY A 119 -9.99 25.34 -1.62
N MET A 120 -10.95 24.42 -1.78
CA MET A 120 -12.29 24.78 -2.24
C MET A 120 -13.09 25.44 -1.11
N THR A 121 -12.83 26.72 -0.87
CA THR A 121 -13.78 27.59 -0.17
C THR A 121 -14.71 28.18 -1.23
N GLY A 122 -15.92 27.63 -1.41
CA GLY A 122 -16.83 28.19 -2.40
C GLY A 122 -18.07 27.36 -2.73
N ASN A 123 -19.14 28.12 -3.01
CA ASN A 123 -20.44 27.77 -3.59
C ASN A 123 -21.05 26.44 -3.12
N GLU A 124 -22.00 26.53 -2.18
CA GLU A 124 -22.83 25.41 -1.68
C GLU A 124 -23.35 24.49 -2.79
N LYS A 125 -23.61 24.98 -4.01
CA LYS A 125 -24.03 24.15 -5.15
C LYS A 125 -22.99 23.11 -5.58
N VAL A 126 -21.70 23.42 -5.46
CA VAL A 126 -20.62 22.46 -5.77
C VAL A 126 -20.61 21.36 -4.73
N PHE A 127 -20.69 21.71 -3.45
CA PHE A 127 -20.73 20.72 -2.37
C PHE A 127 -22.03 19.90 -2.37
N GLU A 128 -23.16 20.49 -2.76
CA GLU A 128 -24.40 19.76 -2.99
C GLU A 128 -24.20 18.69 -4.09
N HIS A 129 -23.59 19.07 -5.22
CA HIS A 129 -23.29 18.13 -6.30
C HIS A 129 -22.36 17.01 -5.82
N LEU A 130 -21.28 17.33 -5.11
CA LEU A 130 -20.35 16.35 -4.55
C LEU A 130 -21.04 15.40 -3.55
N CYS A 131 -21.95 15.91 -2.71
CA CYS A 131 -22.75 15.06 -1.82
C CYS A 131 -23.62 14.08 -2.60
N ARG A 132 -24.32 14.53 -3.65
CA ARG A 132 -25.16 13.67 -4.49
C ARG A 132 -24.34 12.62 -5.25
N GLU A 133 -23.17 12.99 -5.76
CA GLU A 133 -22.24 12.05 -6.40
C GLU A 133 -21.71 11.00 -5.41
N PHE A 134 -21.36 11.44 -4.19
CA PHE A 134 -20.95 10.54 -3.10
C PHE A 134 -22.08 9.56 -2.74
N ALA A 135 -23.31 10.06 -2.60
CA ALA A 135 -24.49 9.26 -2.28
C ALA A 135 -24.71 8.13 -3.29
N ALA A 136 -24.71 8.48 -4.58
CA ALA A 136 -24.85 7.52 -5.66
C ALA A 136 -23.67 6.53 -5.73
N ALA A 137 -22.46 6.96 -5.36
CA ALA A 137 -21.29 6.10 -5.30
C ALA A 137 -21.35 5.11 -4.12
N CYS A 138 -21.93 5.52 -2.98
CA CYS A 138 -22.17 4.68 -1.82
C CYS A 138 -23.10 3.52 -2.13
N ASP A 139 -24.25 3.78 -2.76
CA ASP A 139 -25.23 2.72 -3.04
C ASP A 139 -24.68 1.68 -4.02
N ARG A 140 -23.95 2.12 -5.05
CA ARG A 140 -23.19 1.22 -5.93
C ARG A 140 -22.15 0.40 -5.14
N GLY A 141 -21.48 1.03 -4.18
CA GLY A 141 -20.54 0.37 -3.27
C GLY A 141 -21.22 -0.68 -2.40
N PHE A 142 -22.41 -0.41 -1.85
CA PHE A 142 -23.17 -1.37 -1.04
C PHE A 142 -23.62 -2.58 -1.85
N GLN A 143 -24.00 -2.40 -3.12
CA GLN A 143 -24.32 -3.52 -4.01
C GLN A 143 -23.09 -4.42 -4.22
N GLU A 144 -21.92 -3.83 -4.46
CA GLU A 144 -20.66 -4.58 -4.61
C GLU A 144 -20.22 -5.26 -3.30
N LEU A 145 -20.33 -4.59 -2.15
CA LEU A 145 -20.04 -5.16 -0.84
C LEU A 145 -20.96 -6.33 -0.49
N ARG A 146 -22.26 -6.21 -0.82
CA ARG A 146 -23.23 -7.29 -0.68
C ARG A 146 -22.80 -8.49 -1.52
N LEU A 147 -22.47 -8.29 -2.80
CA LEU A 147 -21.99 -9.38 -3.65
C LEU A 147 -20.70 -10.01 -3.10
N TRP A 148 -19.76 -9.20 -2.64
CA TRP A 148 -18.51 -9.66 -2.04
C TRP A 148 -18.70 -10.53 -0.80
N SER A 149 -19.68 -10.19 0.05
CA SER A 149 -20.03 -10.96 1.26
C SER A 149 -20.67 -12.32 0.99
N VAL A 150 -21.14 -12.58 -0.24
CA VAL A 150 -21.67 -13.89 -0.60
C VAL A 150 -20.50 -14.85 -0.88
N PRO A 151 -20.42 -16.01 -0.20
CA PRO A 151 -19.38 -16.99 -0.47
C PRO A 151 -19.52 -17.57 -1.89
N GLU A 152 -18.43 -17.61 -2.65
CA GLU A 152 -18.38 -18.32 -3.93
C GLU A 152 -18.22 -19.82 -3.66
N MET A 153 -19.28 -20.61 -3.92
CA MET A 153 -19.32 -22.04 -3.59
C MET A 153 -18.23 -22.88 -4.29
N LEU A 154 -17.79 -22.48 -5.49
CA LEU A 154 -16.72 -23.14 -6.25
C LEU A 154 -15.85 -22.08 -6.94
N ALA A 155 -14.64 -21.83 -6.42
CA ALA A 155 -13.68 -20.92 -7.02
C ALA A 155 -12.90 -21.65 -8.12
N PHE A 156 -13.38 -21.60 -9.36
CA PHE A 156 -12.68 -22.16 -10.51
C PHE A 156 -11.88 -21.09 -11.24
N ASP A 157 -10.99 -20.40 -10.53
CA ASP A 157 -10.24 -19.27 -11.10
C ASP A 157 -9.38 -19.68 -12.31
N ASN A 158 -8.96 -20.94 -12.32
CA ASN A 158 -8.21 -21.58 -13.40
C ASN A 158 -8.90 -21.52 -14.77
N ILE A 159 -10.23 -21.54 -14.82
CA ILE A 159 -10.97 -21.41 -16.09
C ILE A 159 -10.80 -20.03 -16.70
N TRP A 160 -10.48 -19.02 -15.87
CA TRP A 160 -10.32 -17.63 -16.28
C TRP A 160 -8.87 -17.25 -16.57
N PHE A 161 -7.87 -18.10 -16.29
CA PHE A 161 -6.45 -17.75 -16.43
C PHE A 161 -6.10 -17.25 -17.84
N LYS A 162 -6.56 -17.92 -18.90
CA LYS A 162 -6.32 -17.46 -20.27
C LYS A 162 -6.93 -16.08 -20.53
N ASN A 163 -8.15 -15.84 -20.05
CA ASN A 163 -8.83 -14.55 -20.19
C ASN A 163 -8.11 -13.45 -19.40
N ILE A 164 -7.64 -13.76 -18.19
CA ILE A 164 -6.87 -12.84 -17.34
C ILE A 164 -5.56 -12.48 -18.03
N GLN A 165 -4.75 -13.46 -18.41
CA GLN A 165 -3.46 -13.23 -19.07
C GLN A 165 -3.62 -12.38 -20.33
N ALA A 166 -4.55 -12.74 -21.21
CA ALA A 166 -4.79 -12.00 -22.44
C ALA A 166 -5.30 -10.57 -22.17
N SER A 167 -6.15 -10.38 -21.16
CA SER A 167 -6.73 -9.07 -20.84
C SER A 167 -5.75 -8.14 -20.12
N PHE A 168 -4.68 -8.67 -19.52
CA PHE A 168 -3.63 -7.89 -18.88
C PHE A 168 -2.47 -7.51 -19.81
N ILE A 169 -2.44 -8.02 -21.05
CA ILE A 169 -1.51 -7.54 -22.09
C ILE A 169 -1.60 -6.01 -22.28
N PRO A 170 -2.79 -5.42 -22.56
CA PRO A 170 -2.91 -3.96 -22.70
C PRO A 170 -2.61 -3.22 -21.38
N VAL A 171 -2.92 -3.80 -20.23
CA VAL A 171 -2.59 -3.23 -18.91
C VAL A 171 -1.08 -3.07 -18.76
N LYS A 172 -0.30 -4.13 -19.04
CA LYS A 172 1.17 -4.09 -18.99
C LYS A 172 1.77 -3.10 -19.98
N ALA A 173 1.24 -3.06 -21.20
CA ALA A 173 1.71 -2.12 -22.22
C ALA A 173 1.53 -0.66 -21.77
N LYS A 174 0.41 -0.33 -21.12
CA LYS A 174 0.19 1.02 -20.56
C LYS A 174 1.03 1.29 -19.31
N MET A 175 1.20 0.29 -18.44
CA MET A 175 2.10 0.41 -17.26
C MET A 175 3.54 0.71 -17.65
N GLN A 176 4.04 0.16 -18.77
CA GLN A 176 5.38 0.47 -19.29
C GLN A 176 5.56 1.93 -19.71
N LEU A 177 4.47 2.65 -19.99
CA LEU A 177 4.49 4.09 -20.30
C LEU A 177 4.40 4.96 -19.04
N ALA A 178 3.93 4.40 -17.92
CA ALA A 178 3.87 5.09 -16.64
C ALA A 178 5.26 5.11 -15.99
N VAL A 179 6.17 5.96 -16.49
CA VAL A 179 7.55 6.05 -16.00
C VAL A 179 7.84 7.44 -15.48
N VAL A 180 8.36 7.50 -14.25
CA VAL A 180 8.88 8.72 -13.65
C VAL A 180 10.42 8.59 -13.55
N PRO A 181 11.19 9.47 -14.22
CA PRO A 181 12.65 9.42 -14.18
C PRO A 181 13.23 9.50 -12.76
N ALA A 182 14.39 8.87 -12.53
CA ALA A 182 15.04 8.89 -11.21
C ALA A 182 15.63 10.25 -10.84
N GLY A 183 16.21 10.95 -11.82
CA GLY A 183 16.62 12.34 -11.71
C GLY A 183 15.56 13.23 -12.34
N ILE A 184 14.99 14.15 -11.57
CA ILE A 184 13.92 15.03 -12.01
C ILE A 184 14.41 16.47 -11.94
N ASP A 185 14.52 17.11 -13.10
CA ASP A 185 14.63 18.57 -13.16
C ASP A 185 13.34 19.17 -12.59
N PRO A 186 13.40 20.00 -11.52
CA PRO A 186 12.21 20.61 -10.93
C PRO A 186 11.33 21.33 -11.95
N SER A 187 11.92 21.95 -12.98
CA SER A 187 11.18 22.67 -14.03
C SER A 187 10.30 21.75 -14.90
N GLN A 188 10.66 20.47 -15.01
CA GLN A 188 9.96 19.47 -15.81
C GLN A 188 9.09 18.53 -14.97
N ALA A 189 9.19 18.59 -13.64
CA ALA A 189 8.51 17.67 -12.73
C ALA A 189 7.00 17.59 -12.95
N LYS A 190 6.32 18.73 -13.17
CA LYS A 190 4.87 18.77 -13.44
C LYS A 190 4.50 18.01 -14.72
N LYS A 191 5.31 18.16 -15.77
CA LYS A 191 5.10 17.48 -17.05
C LYS A 191 5.27 15.97 -16.89
N PHE A 192 6.39 15.52 -16.31
CA PHE A 192 6.63 14.10 -16.07
C PHE A 192 5.56 13.47 -15.19
N TRP A 193 5.12 14.18 -14.14
CA TRP A 193 4.03 13.71 -13.30
C TRP A 193 2.76 13.48 -14.10
N LYS A 194 2.34 14.46 -14.92
CA LYS A 194 1.09 14.37 -15.72
C LYS A 194 1.15 13.26 -16.77
N GLU A 195 2.27 13.09 -17.45
CA GLU A 195 2.47 12.01 -18.42
C GLU A 195 2.38 10.63 -17.76
N ALA A 196 3.12 10.42 -16.66
CA ALA A 196 3.11 9.16 -15.94
C ALA A 196 1.74 8.87 -15.29
N ALA A 197 1.10 9.88 -14.70
CA ALA A 197 -0.21 9.75 -14.07
C ALA A 197 -1.29 9.40 -15.11
N THR A 198 -1.24 10.00 -16.30
CA THR A 198 -2.16 9.69 -17.40
C THR A 198 -2.00 8.24 -17.85
N ALA A 199 -0.76 7.80 -18.10
CA ALA A 199 -0.48 6.41 -18.47
C ALA A 199 -0.92 5.40 -17.39
N LEU A 200 -0.72 5.73 -16.11
CA LEU A 200 -1.17 4.91 -14.99
C LEU A 200 -2.71 4.78 -14.94
N VAL A 201 -3.43 5.90 -15.12
CA VAL A 201 -4.90 5.88 -15.16
C VAL A 201 -5.42 5.11 -16.37
N GLU A 202 -4.77 5.22 -17.53
CA GLU A 202 -5.09 4.40 -18.70
C GLU A 202 -4.89 2.91 -18.43
N ALA A 203 -3.77 2.52 -17.81
CA ALA A 203 -3.55 1.14 -17.39
C ALA A 203 -4.64 0.64 -16.41
N GLY A 204 -5.01 1.47 -15.44
CA GLY A 204 -6.11 1.17 -14.53
C GLY A 204 -7.47 1.03 -15.26
N ASN A 205 -7.74 1.83 -16.28
CA ASN A 205 -8.95 1.71 -17.08
C ASN A 205 -8.97 0.40 -17.88
N GLU A 206 -7.86 -0.01 -18.47
CA GLU A 206 -7.70 -1.32 -19.11
C GLU A 206 -7.94 -2.47 -18.13
N ALA A 207 -7.46 -2.37 -16.89
CA ALA A 207 -7.77 -3.35 -15.85
C ALA A 207 -9.27 -3.37 -15.51
N GLY A 208 -9.93 -2.22 -15.51
CA GLY A 208 -11.39 -2.13 -15.41
C GLY A 208 -12.12 -2.89 -16.52
N ILE A 209 -11.65 -2.76 -17.76
CA ILE A 209 -12.18 -3.51 -18.92
C ILE A 209 -11.87 -5.00 -18.77
N ALA A 210 -10.66 -5.38 -18.33
CA ALA A 210 -10.29 -6.76 -18.08
C ALA A 210 -11.24 -7.43 -17.06
N SER A 211 -11.67 -6.70 -16.04
CA SER A 211 -12.61 -7.21 -15.04
C SER A 211 -13.96 -7.65 -15.63
N THR A 212 -14.40 -7.06 -16.75
CA THR A 212 -15.68 -7.43 -17.37
C THR A 212 -15.61 -8.74 -18.16
N LYS A 213 -14.40 -9.23 -18.45
CA LYS A 213 -14.13 -10.46 -19.21
C LYS A 213 -14.01 -11.71 -18.32
N VAL A 214 -14.20 -11.53 -17.01
CA VAL A 214 -14.18 -12.59 -16.01
C VAL A 214 -15.54 -12.68 -15.34
N GLY A 215 -16.08 -13.90 -15.26
CA GLY A 215 -17.41 -14.13 -14.68
C GLY A 215 -18.59 -13.63 -15.53
N ALA A 216 -18.35 -13.11 -16.74
CA ALA A 216 -19.39 -12.78 -17.72
C ALA A 216 -19.46 -13.90 -18.78
N GLY A 217 -20.64 -14.49 -18.97
CA GLY A 217 -20.89 -15.41 -20.11
C GLY A 217 -20.81 -16.92 -19.83
N GLY A 218 -21.23 -17.38 -18.65
CA GLY A 218 -21.82 -18.72 -18.47
C GLY A 218 -21.07 -19.92 -19.06
N LEU A 219 -20.13 -20.47 -18.29
CA LEU A 219 -20.10 -21.92 -18.12
C LEU A 219 -20.92 -22.20 -16.85
N ILE A 220 -22.21 -22.54 -17.02
CA ILE A 220 -23.18 -22.94 -15.98
C ILE A 220 -22.97 -22.24 -14.62
N GLY A 221 -23.49 -21.01 -14.45
CA GLY A 221 -23.76 -20.46 -13.11
C GLY A 221 -22.57 -20.33 -12.15
N MET A 222 -21.35 -20.13 -12.65
CA MET A 222 -20.13 -19.91 -11.84
C MET A 222 -19.76 -18.42 -11.79
N PRO A 223 -20.39 -17.62 -10.92
CA PRO A 223 -20.03 -16.23 -10.75
C PRO A 223 -18.67 -16.10 -10.02
N ALA A 224 -17.80 -15.24 -10.55
CA ALA A 224 -16.47 -14.96 -10.01
C ALA A 224 -16.38 -13.49 -9.55
N TRP A 225 -17.30 -13.07 -8.67
CA TRP A 225 -17.40 -11.67 -8.24
C TRP A 225 -16.18 -11.22 -7.44
N ARG A 226 -15.60 -12.07 -6.58
CA ARG A 226 -14.39 -11.72 -5.81
C ARG A 226 -13.19 -11.56 -6.73
N LEU A 227 -13.05 -12.45 -7.72
CA LEU A 227 -12.02 -12.33 -8.74
C LEU A 227 -12.20 -11.07 -9.60
N ARG A 228 -13.43 -10.77 -10.01
CA ARG A 228 -13.74 -9.54 -10.75
C ARG A 228 -13.41 -8.27 -9.94
N LEU A 229 -13.73 -8.26 -8.65
CA LEU A 229 -13.38 -7.18 -7.74
C LEU A 229 -11.87 -7.09 -7.53
N ALA A 230 -11.18 -8.23 -7.43
CA ALA A 230 -9.72 -8.30 -7.36
C ALA A 230 -9.05 -7.71 -8.62
N ILE A 231 -9.62 -7.87 -9.82
CA ILE A 231 -9.12 -7.21 -11.02
C ILE A 231 -9.43 -5.70 -11.00
N LYS A 232 -10.64 -5.32 -10.54
CA LYS A 232 -11.03 -3.90 -10.38
C LYS A 232 -10.14 -3.14 -9.40
N TYR A 233 -9.49 -3.82 -8.46
CA TYR A 233 -8.49 -3.24 -7.56
C TYR A 233 -7.48 -2.38 -8.31
N PHE A 234 -6.89 -2.88 -9.40
CA PHE A 234 -5.84 -2.14 -10.12
C PHE A 234 -6.34 -0.82 -10.71
N LYS A 235 -7.62 -0.74 -11.11
CA LYS A 235 -8.26 0.52 -11.49
C LYS A 235 -8.37 1.49 -10.31
N ALA A 236 -8.78 0.98 -9.15
CA ALA A 236 -8.91 1.79 -7.94
C ALA A 236 -7.54 2.25 -7.43
N ALA A 237 -6.53 1.37 -7.41
CA ALA A 237 -5.16 1.70 -7.01
C ALA A 237 -4.56 2.77 -7.92
N ALA A 238 -4.67 2.63 -9.25
CA ALA A 238 -4.20 3.63 -10.21
C ALA A 238 -4.85 5.01 -10.00
N LYS A 239 -6.16 5.05 -9.69
CA LYS A 239 -6.86 6.30 -9.38
C LYS A 239 -6.43 6.90 -8.04
N ALA A 240 -6.34 6.08 -7.00
CA ALA A 240 -5.91 6.52 -5.67
C ALA A 240 -4.48 7.09 -5.70
N ALA A 241 -3.58 6.49 -6.48
CA ALA A 241 -2.20 6.94 -6.62
C ALA A 241 -2.05 8.37 -7.15
N VAL A 242 -3.03 8.87 -7.91
CA VAL A 242 -2.94 10.16 -8.59
C VAL A 242 -3.89 11.23 -8.04
N ILE A 243 -4.89 10.84 -7.25
CA ILE A 243 -6.03 11.69 -6.91
C ILE A 243 -5.61 13.01 -6.26
N ASP A 244 -4.68 12.96 -5.31
CA ASP A 244 -4.22 14.12 -4.52
C ASP A 244 -3.62 15.24 -5.37
N MET A 245 -3.07 14.90 -6.53
CA MET A 245 -2.32 15.83 -7.38
C MET A 245 -3.00 16.05 -8.74
N TRP A 246 -4.11 15.35 -9.01
CA TRP A 246 -4.75 15.36 -10.33
C TRP A 246 -5.30 16.74 -10.70
N HIS A 247 -5.95 17.41 -9.74
CA HIS A 247 -6.57 18.72 -9.94
C HIS A 247 -5.74 19.88 -9.37
N VAL A 248 -4.57 19.60 -8.79
CA VAL A 248 -3.69 20.63 -8.22
C VAL A 248 -3.18 21.55 -9.33
N ASN A 249 -3.46 22.85 -9.17
CA ASN A 249 -3.00 23.91 -10.07
C ASN A 249 -1.86 24.75 -9.46
N GLU A 250 -0.97 24.11 -8.71
CA GLU A 250 0.21 24.72 -8.11
C GLU A 250 1.36 24.81 -9.14
N ASN A 251 2.17 25.85 -9.03
CA ASN A 251 3.35 26.08 -9.88
C ASN A 251 4.67 25.86 -9.14
N ASN A 252 4.66 25.69 -7.82
CA ASN A 252 5.84 25.37 -7.03
C ASN A 252 6.50 24.05 -7.50
N PRO A 253 7.72 24.12 -8.08
CA PRO A 253 8.42 22.93 -8.59
C PRO A 253 8.70 21.86 -7.53
N LYS A 254 8.90 22.25 -6.26
CA LYS A 254 9.20 21.30 -5.17
C LYS A 254 8.05 20.35 -4.90
N ILE A 255 6.80 20.84 -4.96
CA ILE A 255 5.60 20.02 -4.76
C ILE A 255 5.50 18.96 -5.86
N TRP A 256 5.78 19.33 -7.11
CA TRP A 256 5.77 18.39 -8.23
C TRP A 256 6.89 17.36 -8.17
N VAL A 257 8.09 17.72 -7.69
CA VAL A 257 9.17 16.74 -7.46
C VAL A 257 8.76 15.71 -6.40
N THR A 258 8.16 16.15 -5.29
CA THR A 258 7.64 15.24 -4.26
C THR A 258 6.53 14.35 -4.80
N ALA A 259 5.59 14.92 -5.55
CA ALA A 259 4.51 14.18 -6.20
C ALA A 259 5.03 13.11 -7.17
N CYS A 260 6.08 13.42 -7.94
CA CYS A 260 6.74 12.44 -8.80
C CYS A 260 7.36 11.29 -8.02
N LYS A 261 8.04 11.55 -6.91
CA LYS A 261 8.61 10.50 -6.05
C LYS A 261 7.51 9.58 -5.50
N LYS A 262 6.40 10.15 -5.02
CA LYS A 262 5.22 9.39 -4.55
C LYS A 262 4.65 8.53 -5.69
N LEU A 263 4.39 9.14 -6.85
CA LEU A 263 3.83 8.46 -8.01
C LEU A 263 4.72 7.30 -8.50
N ARG A 264 6.04 7.50 -8.55
CA ARG A 264 7.00 6.44 -8.91
C ARG A 264 6.86 5.23 -8.00
N ARG A 265 6.79 5.45 -6.68
CA ARG A 265 6.60 4.38 -5.69
C ARG A 265 5.28 3.63 -5.90
N GLU A 266 4.19 4.36 -6.11
CA GLU A 266 2.87 3.75 -6.38
C GLU A 266 2.88 2.91 -7.66
N ILE A 267 3.53 3.41 -8.72
CA ILE A 267 3.69 2.67 -9.99
C ILE A 267 4.46 1.35 -9.75
N GLU A 268 5.57 1.40 -9.00
CA GLU A 268 6.37 0.22 -8.68
C GLU A 268 5.55 -0.81 -7.88
N ILE A 269 4.80 -0.37 -6.87
CA ILE A 269 3.91 -1.21 -6.06
C ILE A 269 2.85 -1.86 -6.96
N ILE A 270 2.10 -1.07 -7.72
CA ILE A 270 1.02 -1.56 -8.58
C ILE A 270 1.57 -2.55 -9.62
N ASN A 271 2.72 -2.26 -10.22
CA ASN A 271 3.35 -3.16 -11.20
C ASN A 271 3.81 -4.48 -10.58
N GLY A 272 4.35 -4.44 -9.36
CA GLY A 272 4.67 -5.64 -8.57
C GLY A 272 3.43 -6.47 -8.25
N GLU A 273 2.35 -5.83 -7.83
CA GLU A 273 1.07 -6.50 -7.54
C GLU A 273 0.43 -7.12 -8.79
N ILE A 274 0.49 -6.44 -9.95
CA ILE A 274 0.05 -7.00 -11.22
C ILE A 274 0.87 -8.26 -11.56
N SER A 275 2.18 -8.21 -11.36
CA SER A 275 3.07 -9.33 -11.65
C SER A 275 2.73 -10.54 -10.77
N ASN A 276 2.56 -10.33 -9.47
CA ASN A 276 2.15 -11.37 -8.54
C ASN A 276 0.76 -11.94 -8.85
N PHE A 277 -0.20 -11.06 -9.16
CA PHE A 277 -1.54 -11.48 -9.54
C PHE A 277 -1.48 -12.41 -10.77
N LEU A 278 -0.70 -12.06 -11.78
CA LEU A 278 -0.55 -12.89 -12.98
C LEU A 278 0.24 -14.17 -12.74
N ALA A 279 1.24 -14.17 -11.85
CA ALA A 279 1.95 -15.37 -11.44
C ALA A 279 0.99 -16.40 -10.83
N LEU A 280 0.04 -15.95 -9.99
CA LEU A 280 -1.01 -16.80 -9.41
C LEU A 280 -2.05 -17.29 -10.44
N HIS A 281 -2.22 -16.56 -11.54
CA HIS A 281 -3.25 -16.81 -12.56
C HIS A 281 -2.69 -17.36 -13.88
N GLY A 282 -1.91 -18.45 -13.79
CA GLY A 282 -1.36 -19.16 -14.95
C GLY A 282 0.07 -18.74 -15.36
N GLY A 283 0.76 -17.98 -14.51
CA GLY A 283 2.21 -17.79 -14.57
C GLY A 283 2.96 -18.80 -13.68
N ASN A 284 4.20 -18.49 -13.30
CA ASN A 284 4.99 -19.31 -12.39
C ASN A 284 4.79 -18.85 -10.93
N PRO A 285 4.17 -19.64 -10.04
CA PRO A 285 3.97 -19.25 -8.63
C PRO A 285 5.26 -19.01 -7.85
N GLU A 286 6.39 -19.55 -8.29
CA GLU A 286 7.72 -19.30 -7.70
C GLU A 286 8.22 -17.87 -7.96
N GLU A 287 7.62 -17.16 -8.92
CA GLU A 287 7.92 -15.74 -9.22
C GLU A 287 7.13 -14.76 -8.35
N VAL A 288 6.26 -15.24 -7.47
CA VAL A 288 5.54 -14.39 -6.52
C VAL A 288 6.55 -13.78 -5.56
N LYS A 289 6.84 -12.50 -5.74
CA LYS A 289 7.70 -11.75 -4.84
C LYS A 289 6.86 -11.23 -3.67
N PRO A 290 7.38 -11.10 -2.44
CA PRO A 290 6.68 -10.30 -1.44
C PRO A 290 6.51 -8.88 -2.00
N VAL A 291 5.28 -8.49 -2.34
CA VAL A 291 4.97 -7.07 -2.49
C VAL A 291 5.13 -6.51 -1.09
N LEU A 292 5.99 -5.50 -0.93
CA LEU A 292 6.21 -4.75 0.31
C LEU A 292 4.87 -4.27 0.88
N TYR A 293 4.20 -5.14 1.63
CA TYR A 293 3.07 -4.81 2.47
C TYR A 293 3.61 -4.32 3.80
N MET A 294 4.20 -3.13 3.76
CA MET A 294 4.39 -2.32 4.95
C MET A 294 4.01 -0.89 4.62
N MET A 295 2.71 -0.64 4.74
CA MET A 295 2.13 0.41 5.56
C MET A 295 0.61 0.23 5.48
N SER A 296 0.03 -0.35 6.53
CA SER A 296 -1.41 -0.26 6.78
C SER A 296 -1.85 1.21 6.64
N ALA A 297 -3.10 1.47 6.25
CA ALA A 297 -3.66 2.83 6.31
C ALA A 297 -3.48 3.51 7.70
N ALA A 298 -3.25 2.73 8.76
CA ALA A 298 -2.89 3.24 10.09
C ALA A 298 -1.55 4.01 10.11
N THR A 299 -0.64 3.70 9.19
CA THR A 299 0.60 4.45 9.02
C THR A 299 0.41 5.69 8.15
N ALA A 300 -0.58 5.73 7.26
CA ALA A 300 -0.98 6.96 6.56
C ALA A 300 -1.70 7.94 7.51
N ILE A 301 -2.46 7.43 8.48
CA ILE A 301 -3.11 8.25 9.51
C ILE A 301 -2.07 8.80 10.52
N ASN A 302 -0.96 8.09 10.75
CA ASN A 302 0.20 8.64 11.48
C ASN A 302 1.12 9.53 10.60
N MET A 303 0.82 9.70 9.31
CA MET A 303 1.48 10.71 8.46
C MET A 303 0.69 12.02 8.40
N ALA A 304 -0.52 12.09 8.97
CA ALA A 304 -1.13 13.37 9.33
C ALA A 304 -0.43 14.00 10.57
N ASP A 305 0.41 13.22 11.24
CA ASP A 305 1.40 13.65 12.23
C ASP A 305 2.83 13.55 11.64
N ALA A 306 2.97 13.78 10.32
CA ALA A 306 4.26 13.93 9.65
C ALA A 306 4.99 15.17 10.19
N GLY A 307 5.57 14.99 11.38
CA GLY A 307 6.85 15.58 11.72
C GLY A 307 7.82 15.33 10.58
N GLU A 308 8.61 16.36 10.31
CA GLU A 308 9.51 16.54 9.18
C GLU A 308 10.24 15.26 8.72
N GLU A 309 10.43 15.11 7.40
CA GLU A 309 11.25 14.06 6.79
C GLU A 309 12.63 13.97 7.47
N ILE A 310 12.98 12.80 8.00
CA ILE A 310 14.28 12.57 8.63
C ILE A 310 15.29 12.29 7.52
N GLU A 311 16.27 13.18 7.34
CA GLU A 311 17.35 12.99 6.36
C GLU A 311 18.28 11.86 6.84
N ILE A 312 18.34 10.76 6.07
CA ILE A 312 19.18 9.59 6.36
C ILE A 312 20.28 9.47 5.31
N LYS A 313 21.53 9.35 5.75
CA LYS A 313 22.65 8.94 4.88
C LYS A 313 23.30 7.71 5.46
N ALA A 314 23.32 6.61 4.71
CA ALA A 314 23.87 5.34 5.17
C ALA A 314 25.04 4.87 4.28
N SER A 315 25.93 4.10 4.88
CA SER A 315 27.02 3.42 4.18
C SER A 315 27.39 2.13 4.92
N ALA A 316 27.66 1.06 4.18
CA ALA A 316 28.30 -0.14 4.69
C ALA A 316 29.74 -0.20 4.17
N SER A 317 30.71 -0.45 5.05
CA SER A 317 32.10 -0.72 4.67
C SER A 317 32.43 -2.21 4.62
N ASP A 318 31.56 -3.06 5.17
CA ASP A 318 31.63 -4.51 5.08
C ASP A 318 31.19 -4.97 3.68
N LYS A 319 31.97 -5.85 3.04
CA LYS A 319 31.71 -6.31 1.66
C LYS A 319 30.49 -7.23 1.59
N GLY A 320 30.20 -7.95 2.68
CA GLY A 320 29.07 -8.85 2.77
C GLY A 320 27.75 -8.15 3.08
N MET A 321 27.76 -6.82 3.31
CA MET A 321 26.55 -6.05 3.60
C MET A 321 26.34 -4.85 2.69
N THR A 322 25.09 -4.62 2.30
CA THR A 322 24.66 -3.40 1.60
C THR A 322 23.55 -2.70 2.38
N VAL A 323 23.40 -1.40 2.12
CA VAL A 323 22.37 -0.59 2.79
C VAL A 323 21.59 0.25 1.79
N GLU A 324 20.31 0.39 2.04
CA GLU A 324 19.39 1.17 1.23
C GLU A 324 18.57 2.08 2.13
N THR A 325 18.58 3.39 1.84
CA THR A 325 17.82 4.40 2.59
C THR A 325 16.44 4.58 1.97
N GLY A 326 15.40 4.43 2.80
CA GLY A 326 14.03 4.78 2.46
C GLY A 326 13.55 6.01 3.25
N ILE A 327 12.29 6.40 3.05
CA ILE A 327 11.68 7.51 3.80
C ILE A 327 11.59 7.10 5.27
N ASN A 328 12.29 7.83 6.13
CA ASN A 328 12.40 7.52 7.56
C ASN A 328 12.80 6.05 7.82
N SER A 329 13.54 5.40 6.92
CA SER A 329 13.92 4.00 7.09
C SER A 329 15.29 3.66 6.52
N LEU A 330 15.89 2.59 7.03
CA LEU A 330 17.14 2.01 6.56
C LEU A 330 16.99 0.50 6.42
N THR A 331 17.20 -0.04 5.24
CA THR A 331 17.27 -1.49 5.00
C THR A 331 18.73 -1.93 4.90
N ILE A 332 19.07 -3.04 5.53
CA ILE A 332 20.37 -3.70 5.55
C ILE A 332 20.18 -5.06 4.89
N TYR A 333 21.05 -5.39 3.93
CA TYR A 333 21.07 -6.67 3.25
C TYR A 333 22.41 -7.39 3.46
N GLY A 334 22.38 -8.71 3.43
CA GLY A 334 23.53 -9.60 3.45
C GLY A 334 23.97 -10.08 4.84
N ILE A 335 25.10 -10.77 4.85
CA ILE A 335 25.77 -11.32 6.05
C ILE A 335 27.17 -10.75 6.06
N ALA A 336 27.62 -10.26 7.21
CA ALA A 336 28.92 -9.62 7.33
C ALA A 336 30.07 -10.59 7.03
N ASP A 337 30.99 -10.17 6.17
CA ASP A 337 32.27 -10.85 5.98
C ASP A 337 33.19 -10.64 7.18
N GLY A 338 32.96 -9.56 7.93
CA GLY A 338 33.71 -9.19 9.11
C GLY A 338 35.04 -8.50 8.81
N PRO A 339 35.94 -8.42 9.79
CA PRO A 339 37.23 -7.78 9.63
C PRO A 339 38.08 -8.49 8.56
N GLU A 340 38.77 -7.71 7.72
CA GLU A 340 39.67 -8.24 6.68
C GLU A 340 41.13 -8.01 7.10
N PRO A 341 42.03 -8.99 6.90
CA PRO A 341 43.45 -8.81 7.24
C PRO A 341 44.05 -7.65 6.46
N ALA A 342 44.65 -6.71 7.19
CA ALA A 342 45.41 -5.60 6.65
C ALA A 342 46.86 -6.03 6.42
N TYR A 343 47.40 -5.72 5.24
CA TYR A 343 48.81 -5.90 4.93
C TYR A 343 49.47 -4.53 4.75
N ASP A 344 50.70 -4.38 5.24
CA ASP A 344 51.49 -3.18 5.01
C ASP A 344 52.03 -3.13 3.57
N ILE A 345 52.78 -2.07 3.24
CA ILE A 345 53.39 -1.89 1.91
C ILE A 345 54.41 -2.99 1.55
N MET A 346 54.85 -3.79 2.54
CA MET A 346 55.77 -4.92 2.37
C MET A 346 55.03 -6.27 2.36
N GLY A 347 53.70 -6.28 2.44
CA GLY A 347 52.89 -7.49 2.46
C GLY A 347 52.85 -8.22 3.81
N MET A 348 53.27 -7.57 4.91
CA MET A 348 53.22 -8.13 6.26
C MET A 348 51.88 -7.81 6.94
N PRO A 349 51.26 -8.76 7.67
CA PRO A 349 49.98 -8.52 8.34
C PRO A 349 50.14 -7.51 9.49
N VAL A 350 49.35 -6.44 9.46
CA VAL A 350 49.40 -5.31 10.42
C VAL A 350 48.16 -5.21 11.32
N GLY A 351 47.26 -6.20 11.24
CA GLY A 351 46.02 -6.29 12.02
C GLY A 351 44.80 -6.45 11.12
N ASP A 352 43.59 -6.39 11.68
CA ASP A 352 42.36 -6.48 10.90
C ASP A 352 41.71 -5.09 10.68
N TYR A 353 41.32 -4.78 9.45
CA TYR A 353 40.52 -3.59 9.16
C TYR A 353 39.10 -3.80 9.66
N ALA A 354 38.73 -3.02 10.67
CA ALA A 354 37.40 -3.09 11.25
C ALA A 354 36.34 -2.59 10.25
N ARG A 355 35.34 -3.44 9.96
CA ARG A 355 34.23 -3.14 9.05
C ARG A 355 32.99 -2.71 9.83
N SER A 356 32.11 -1.96 9.20
CA SER A 356 30.96 -1.38 9.89
C SER A 356 29.78 -1.07 8.97
N VAL A 357 28.59 -1.03 9.56
CA VAL A 357 27.42 -0.38 8.98
C VAL A 357 27.15 0.90 9.77
N ARG A 358 27.00 2.02 9.06
CA ARG A 358 26.74 3.33 9.67
C ARG A 358 25.69 4.13 8.94
N PHE A 359 24.98 4.99 9.66
CA PHE A 359 24.12 6.01 9.09
C PHE A 359 24.12 7.28 9.92
N THR A 360 23.59 8.36 9.35
CA THR A 360 23.39 9.64 10.04
C THR A 360 21.93 10.03 10.08
N LEU A 361 21.48 10.57 11.22
CA LEU A 361 20.18 11.25 11.36
C LEU A 361 20.40 12.73 11.69
N ASP A 362 19.63 13.63 11.08
CA ASP A 362 19.55 15.05 11.48
C ASP A 362 18.89 15.13 12.87
N ILE A 363 19.30 16.05 13.76
CA ILE A 363 18.68 16.25 15.08
C ILE A 363 18.17 17.69 15.26
N ASP A 364 16.98 17.86 15.84
CA ASP A 364 16.50 19.16 16.33
C ASP A 364 17.17 19.51 17.65
N LYS A 365 17.54 20.78 17.86
CA LYS A 365 18.13 21.23 19.13
C LYS A 365 17.19 22.14 19.91
N ALA A 366 17.31 22.06 21.24
CA ALA A 366 16.87 23.10 22.15
C ALA A 366 17.66 24.40 21.91
N PRO A 367 17.02 25.57 22.07
CA PRO A 367 17.66 26.79 21.68
C PRO A 367 18.90 27.13 22.51
N THR A 368 20.02 27.47 21.85
CA THR A 368 21.23 28.03 22.48
C THR A 368 21.48 29.45 21.99
N THR A 369 21.61 30.37 22.94
CA THR A 369 22.06 31.74 22.70
C THR A 369 23.58 31.79 22.61
N ASP A 370 24.11 32.55 21.65
CA ASP A 370 25.52 32.90 21.65
C ASP A 370 25.86 33.88 22.79
N ALA A 371 27.15 34.22 22.95
CA ALA A 371 27.61 35.11 24.02
C ALA A 371 27.02 36.55 23.94
N PHE A 372 26.31 36.88 22.87
CA PHE A 372 25.65 38.17 22.65
C PHE A 372 24.12 38.06 22.70
N GLY A 373 23.57 36.91 23.09
CA GLY A 373 22.13 36.69 23.22
C GLY A 373 21.42 36.43 21.89
N ASN A 374 22.14 36.25 20.78
CA ASN A 374 21.54 35.92 19.49
C ASN A 374 21.37 34.41 19.35
N THR A 375 20.20 34.01 18.87
CA THR A 375 19.87 32.65 18.49
C THR A 375 20.67 32.25 17.24
N ASN A 376 21.69 31.40 17.37
CA ASN A 376 22.53 30.97 16.25
C ASN A 376 22.22 29.52 15.82
N TYR A 377 21.39 29.35 14.77
CA TYR A 377 21.25 28.07 14.06
C TYR A 377 21.51 28.25 12.58
N THR A 378 22.72 27.95 12.13
CA THR A 378 23.03 28.00 10.68
C THR A 378 23.56 26.68 10.12
N LYS A 379 23.65 25.59 10.90
CA LYS A 379 24.07 24.28 10.38
C LYS A 379 23.23 23.14 10.98
N LYS A 380 22.57 22.36 10.12
CA LYS A 380 22.02 21.04 10.43
C LYS A 380 23.10 20.20 11.12
N ASN A 381 22.85 19.70 12.34
CA ASN A 381 23.75 18.77 13.01
C ASN A 381 23.32 17.33 12.71
N ARG A 382 24.27 16.50 12.27
CA ARG A 382 24.07 15.09 11.95
C ARG A 382 24.70 14.22 13.01
N ARG A 383 23.92 13.32 13.60
CA ARG A 383 24.42 12.31 14.53
C ARG A 383 24.73 11.03 13.78
N ILE A 384 25.96 10.52 13.95
CA ILE A 384 26.41 9.28 13.31
C ILE A 384 26.13 8.11 14.25
N PHE A 385 25.43 7.10 13.74
CA PHE A 385 25.24 5.80 14.36
C PHE A 385 26.07 4.77 13.60
N THR A 386 26.83 3.94 14.31
CA THR A 386 27.73 2.96 13.71
C THR A 386 27.74 1.69 14.53
N VAL A 387 27.70 0.54 13.85
CA VAL A 387 27.92 -0.79 14.44
C VAL A 387 29.06 -1.45 13.68
N MET A 388 30.05 -1.96 14.43
CA MET A 388 31.14 -2.74 13.87
C MET A 388 30.63 -4.16 13.58
N THR A 389 30.93 -4.68 12.41
CA THR A 389 30.47 -6.00 11.98
C THR A 389 31.50 -7.07 12.33
N SER A 390 31.02 -8.21 12.81
CA SER A 390 31.81 -9.43 12.98
C SER A 390 31.45 -10.43 11.90
N LYS A 391 32.39 -11.31 11.53
CA LYS A 391 32.15 -12.35 10.53
C LYS A 391 30.91 -13.18 10.89
N GLY A 392 29.99 -13.33 9.94
CA GLY A 392 28.74 -14.07 10.13
C GLY A 392 27.63 -13.29 10.83
N ALA A 393 27.82 -12.00 11.15
CA ALA A 393 26.75 -11.18 11.72
C ALA A 393 25.61 -11.02 10.70
N THR A 394 24.38 -11.24 11.16
CA THR A 394 23.17 -11.14 10.33
C THR A 394 22.72 -9.69 10.17
N ALA A 395 21.98 -9.40 9.09
CA ALA A 395 21.36 -8.09 8.91
C ALA A 395 20.46 -7.71 10.09
N GLU A 396 19.72 -8.69 10.64
CA GLU A 396 18.90 -8.53 11.84
C GLU A 396 19.71 -8.09 13.07
N GLN A 397 20.82 -8.77 13.36
CA GLN A 397 21.68 -8.45 14.50
C GLN A 397 22.23 -7.02 14.40
N VAL A 398 22.65 -6.61 13.20
CA VAL A 398 23.15 -5.26 12.94
C VAL A 398 22.02 -4.23 13.06
N ALA A 399 20.83 -4.52 12.52
CA ALA A 399 19.67 -3.63 12.59
C ALA A 399 19.18 -3.42 14.03
N VAL A 400 19.09 -4.48 14.83
CA VAL A 400 18.70 -4.41 16.25
C VAL A 400 19.72 -3.60 17.05
N ALA A 401 21.02 -3.82 16.83
CA ALA A 401 22.08 -3.08 17.51
C ALA A 401 22.04 -1.57 17.16
N LEU A 402 21.81 -1.25 15.89
CA LEU A 402 21.66 0.13 15.42
C LEU A 402 20.40 0.81 15.99
N ALA A 403 19.25 0.13 15.96
CA ALA A 403 18.00 0.64 16.52
C ALA A 403 18.12 0.92 18.02
N LYS A 404 18.81 0.03 18.76
CA LYS A 404 19.11 0.25 20.19
C LYS A 404 19.90 1.54 20.40
N LYS A 405 20.98 1.77 19.63
CA LYS A 405 21.79 3.00 19.73
C LYS A 405 20.99 4.28 19.46
N VAL A 406 20.03 4.23 18.53
CA VAL A 406 19.13 5.36 18.27
C VAL A 406 18.16 5.59 19.42
N ASN A 407 17.58 4.52 19.97
CA ASN A 407 16.67 4.63 21.11
C ASN A 407 17.38 5.11 22.39
N ASP A 408 18.64 4.72 22.60
CA ASP A 408 19.48 5.16 23.71
C ASP A 408 19.83 6.65 23.61
N ALA A 409 19.94 7.18 22.38
CA ALA A 409 20.20 8.60 22.12
C ALA A 409 19.02 9.53 22.48
N ARG A 410 17.80 9.00 22.60
CA ARG A 410 16.56 9.71 22.97
C ARG A 410 16.11 10.86 22.06
N ASP A 411 16.77 11.06 20.91
CA ASP A 411 16.36 12.04 19.90
C ASP A 411 15.27 11.48 18.96
N PHE A 412 15.30 10.16 18.71
CA PHE A 412 14.39 9.44 17.82
C PHE A 412 13.85 8.17 18.45
N ARG A 413 12.82 7.59 17.84
CA ARG A 413 12.44 6.19 18.02
C ARG A 413 12.91 5.40 16.80
N ALA A 414 13.48 4.23 17.04
CA ALA A 414 13.85 3.29 16.01
C ALA A 414 13.23 1.91 16.28
N LYS A 415 12.64 1.29 15.26
CA LYS A 415 12.10 -0.06 15.31
C LYS A 415 12.78 -0.92 14.25
N ALA A 416 13.42 -2.00 14.66
CA ALA A 416 13.99 -2.98 13.74
C ALA A 416 12.98 -4.09 13.45
N SER A 417 12.93 -4.56 12.20
CA SER A 417 12.17 -5.71 11.73
C SER A 417 13.00 -6.50 10.72
N ALA A 418 13.05 -7.82 10.83
CA ALA A 418 13.75 -8.68 9.89
C ALA A 418 12.77 -9.46 9.01
N GLU A 419 13.05 -9.52 7.71
CA GLU A 419 12.36 -10.39 6.76
C GLU A 419 13.08 -11.74 6.65
N SER A 420 14.41 -11.73 6.80
CA SER A 420 15.27 -12.91 6.86
C SER A 420 16.56 -12.57 7.64
N PRO A 421 17.41 -13.56 7.98
CA PRO A 421 18.74 -13.29 8.53
C PRO A 421 19.60 -12.38 7.64
N GLU A 422 19.31 -12.32 6.34
CA GLU A 422 20.06 -11.56 5.34
C GLU A 422 19.38 -10.24 5.00
N GLN A 423 18.22 -9.92 5.58
CA GLN A 423 17.50 -8.70 5.26
C GLN A 423 16.74 -8.17 6.48
N ALA A 424 17.13 -6.98 6.93
CA ALA A 424 16.47 -6.30 8.03
C ALA A 424 16.28 -4.81 7.76
N ARG A 425 15.18 -4.28 8.25
CA ARG A 425 14.75 -2.89 8.10
C ARG A 425 14.69 -2.21 9.45
N ILE A 426 15.10 -0.94 9.50
CA ILE A 426 14.94 -0.06 10.64
C ILE A 426 14.02 1.08 10.20
N ASP A 427 12.91 1.28 10.90
CA ASP A 427 12.05 2.45 10.73
C ASP A 427 12.30 3.45 11.85
N PHE A 428 12.38 4.73 11.48
CA PHE A 428 12.63 5.86 12.36
C PHE A 428 11.37 6.71 12.50
N SER A 429 11.18 7.29 13.68
CA SER A 429 10.19 8.36 13.89
C SER A 429 10.77 9.39 14.85
N HIS A 430 10.29 10.63 14.72
CA HIS A 430 10.46 11.64 15.76
C HIS A 430 9.86 11.12 17.08
N ARG A 431 10.39 11.62 18.20
CA ARG A 431 10.11 11.05 19.52
C ARG A 431 8.89 11.63 20.21
#